data_AF-A0A923NY65-F1
#
_entry.id   AF-A0A923NY65-F1
#
_cell.length_a   1.000
_cell.length_b   1.000
_cell.length_c   1.000
_cell.angle_alpha   90.00
_cell.angle_beta   90.00
_cell.angle_gamma   90.00
#
_symmetry.space_group_name_H-M   'P 1'
#
loop_
_entity.id
_entity.type
_entity.pdbx_description
1 polymer ?
#
loop_
_entity_poly.entity_id
_entity_poly.type
_entity_poly.pdbx_seq_one_letter_code
_entity_poly.pdbx_strand_id
1 'polypeptide(L)'
;MLARSPNLRRAALILVLVLIAAVGAAWLVLRASLPRLDGELHGSGLRLPTRLERDALGTVTIHAGSRTDAAWTLGFVHAQERWFGMDLARRSAAGELAELFGAVAVPADRRARAHRMRQRLREACANLPERQRALIDAYKASRHYQTKRPATKKGYDHLLAALIRWAGDTPIAAITAPRVQVLYESLYDRTPGRANHLITMLRTVMAYAVRMGKLPTNPVSKPRLMGNRPRHQVWPESGMEAAVRAADAMGYHSLGTAVMMAFFLAQRPTDVREMTRASYRDGKFIFRQSKTGAAVDVPAVAELQRRIAAELARHDHLTILICETTGRPWTEDNLSHV
;
A
#
# COMPACT_ATOMS: atom_id res chain seq x y z
N MET A 1 62.00 72.96 -12.04
CA MET A 1 62.36 71.63 -11.47
C MET A 1 61.68 71.48 -10.12
N LEU A 2 60.52 70.82 -10.04
CA LEU A 2 59.83 70.55 -8.77
C LEU A 2 60.35 69.24 -8.18
N ALA A 3 61.02 69.34 -7.03
CA ALA A 3 61.54 68.21 -6.28
C ALA A 3 60.41 67.27 -5.85
N ARG A 4 60.35 66.07 -6.45
CA ARG A 4 59.41 65.01 -6.06
C ARG A 4 59.81 64.50 -4.67
N SER A 5 59.06 64.87 -3.63
CA SER A 5 59.31 64.41 -2.27
C SER A 5 59.17 62.88 -2.18
N PRO A 6 60.17 62.16 -1.63
CA PRO A 6 60.15 60.69 -1.55
C PRO A 6 58.99 60.14 -0.72
N ASN A 7 58.42 60.97 0.17
CA ASN A 7 57.30 60.62 1.04
C ASN A 7 55.96 60.51 0.28
N LEU A 8 55.71 61.36 -0.73
CA LEU A 8 54.50 61.23 -1.57
C LEU A 8 54.52 59.94 -2.41
N ARG A 9 55.69 59.56 -2.92
CA ARG A 9 55.86 58.31 -3.67
C ARG A 9 55.63 57.09 -2.79
N ARG A 10 56.13 57.09 -1.56
CA ARG A 10 55.89 56.01 -0.57
C ARG A 10 54.42 55.93 -0.17
N ALA A 11 53.76 57.06 0.10
CA ALA A 11 52.33 57.09 0.43
C ALA A 11 51.46 56.58 -0.72
N ALA A 12 51.76 56.98 -1.97
CA ALA A 12 51.08 56.47 -3.15
C ALA A 12 51.30 54.96 -3.33
N LEU A 13 52.51 54.45 -3.09
CA LEU A 13 52.83 53.02 -3.18
C LEU A 13 52.07 52.19 -2.13
N ILE A 14 51.98 52.71 -0.89
CA ILE A 14 51.20 52.09 0.20
C ILE A 14 49.72 52.07 -0.15
N LEU A 15 49.17 53.17 -0.68
CA LEU A 15 47.77 53.24 -1.09
C LEU A 15 47.44 52.21 -2.18
N VAL A 16 48.31 52.07 -3.19
CA VAL A 16 48.18 51.07 -4.25
C VAL A 16 48.22 49.64 -3.69
N LEU A 17 49.16 49.35 -2.78
CA LEU A 17 49.24 48.05 -2.10
C LEU A 17 47.98 47.73 -1.29
N VAL A 18 47.44 48.70 -0.56
CA VAL A 18 46.18 48.55 0.19
C VAL A 18 45.01 48.30 -0.75
N LEU A 19 44.94 49.01 -1.89
CA LEU A 19 43.89 48.80 -2.89
C LEU A 19 43.96 47.39 -3.49
N ILE A 20 45.16 46.91 -3.84
CA ILE A 20 45.39 45.56 -4.36
C ILE A 20 44.99 44.52 -3.32
N ALA A 21 45.37 44.71 -2.05
CA ALA A 21 44.97 43.82 -0.97
C ALA A 21 43.44 43.80 -0.77
N ALA A 22 42.78 44.95 -0.84
CA ALA A 22 41.33 45.05 -0.72
C ALA A 22 40.61 44.35 -1.87
N VAL A 23 41.07 44.54 -3.11
CA VAL A 23 40.52 43.85 -4.30
C VAL A 23 40.78 42.34 -4.22
N GLY A 24 41.98 41.93 -3.82
CA GLY A 24 42.31 40.52 -3.62
C GLY A 24 41.46 39.86 -2.55
N ALA A 25 41.25 40.54 -1.41
CA ALA A 25 40.36 40.06 -0.35
C ALA A 25 38.91 39.96 -0.82
N ALA A 26 38.39 40.98 -1.51
CA ALA A 26 37.04 40.95 -2.08
C ALA A 26 36.88 39.77 -3.08
N TRP A 27 37.86 39.56 -3.95
CA TRP A 27 37.86 38.45 -4.90
C TRP A 27 37.88 37.08 -4.20
N LEU A 28 38.69 36.91 -3.13
CA LEU A 28 38.71 35.68 -2.35
C LEU A 28 37.37 35.41 -1.66
N VAL A 29 36.73 36.43 -1.09
CA VAL A 29 35.40 36.31 -0.46
C VAL A 29 34.34 35.91 -1.50
N LEU A 30 34.34 36.56 -2.67
CA LEU A 30 33.44 36.23 -3.77
C LEU A 30 33.67 34.80 -4.27
N ARG A 31 34.94 34.38 -4.42
CA ARG A 31 35.28 33.03 -4.87
C ARG A 31 34.89 31.97 -3.84
N ALA A 32 35.06 32.26 -2.54
CA ALA A 32 34.66 31.36 -1.46
C ALA A 32 33.12 31.20 -1.35
N SER A 33 32.35 32.12 -1.91
CA SER A 33 30.88 32.02 -1.96
C SER A 33 30.35 31.07 -3.04
N LEU A 34 31.21 30.63 -3.97
CA LEU A 34 30.80 29.71 -5.03
C LEU A 34 30.55 28.31 -4.47
N PRO A 35 29.46 27.64 -4.89
CA PRO A 35 29.16 26.29 -4.45
C PRO A 35 30.21 25.30 -4.98
N ARG A 36 30.54 24.30 -4.15
CA ARG A 36 31.37 23.17 -4.59
C ARG A 36 30.56 22.23 -5.47
N LEU A 37 30.84 22.24 -6.77
CA LEU A 37 30.12 21.41 -7.76
C LEU A 37 30.71 20.00 -7.88
N ASP A 38 32.01 19.86 -7.64
CA ASP A 38 32.75 18.61 -7.81
C ASP A 38 33.37 18.08 -6.51
N GLY A 39 33.46 16.75 -6.45
CA GLY A 39 34.12 15.99 -5.41
C GLY A 39 33.18 15.11 -4.60
N GLU A 40 33.74 14.46 -3.59
CA GLU A 40 33.00 13.57 -2.72
C GLU A 40 32.51 14.32 -1.47
N LEU A 41 31.23 14.13 -1.16
CA LEU A 41 30.58 14.69 0.01
C LEU A 41 29.93 13.58 0.82
N HIS A 42 30.15 13.60 2.13
CA HIS A 42 29.53 12.67 3.05
C HIS A 42 28.24 13.30 3.62
N GLY A 43 27.10 12.71 3.29
CA GLY A 43 25.80 13.12 3.80
C GLY A 43 25.33 12.17 4.89
N SER A 44 25.07 12.68 6.10
CA SER A 44 24.57 11.89 7.24
C SER A 44 23.18 11.25 7.00
N GLY A 45 22.47 11.66 5.94
CA GLY A 45 21.16 11.13 5.55
C GLY A 45 21.17 10.13 4.40
N LEU A 46 22.31 9.88 3.76
CA LEU A 46 22.42 8.91 2.66
C LEU A 46 22.66 7.50 3.22
N ARG A 47 21.92 6.52 2.71
CA ARG A 47 22.08 5.11 3.09
C ARG A 47 22.96 4.33 2.12
N LEU A 48 22.93 4.74 0.85
CA LEU A 48 23.70 4.13 -0.24
C LEU A 48 24.48 5.22 -0.99
N PRO A 49 25.62 4.88 -1.60
CA PRO A 49 26.34 5.77 -2.50
C PRO A 49 25.41 6.30 -3.60
N THR A 50 25.44 7.61 -3.82
CA THR A 50 24.62 8.30 -4.82
C THR A 50 25.53 9.17 -5.68
N ARG A 51 25.35 9.12 -7.00
CA ARG A 51 26.12 9.89 -7.96
C ARG A 51 25.28 11.02 -8.54
N LEU A 52 25.87 12.20 -8.59
CA LEU A 52 25.29 13.44 -9.11
C LEU A 52 26.12 13.89 -10.30
N GLU A 53 25.51 13.98 -11.48
CA GLU A 53 26.17 14.45 -12.69
C GLU A 53 25.47 15.72 -13.22
N ARG A 54 26.26 16.62 -13.80
CA ARG A 54 25.76 17.84 -14.44
C ARG A 54 26.26 17.91 -15.86
N ASP A 55 25.36 18.19 -16.79
CA ASP A 55 25.75 18.46 -18.17
C ASP A 55 26.22 19.91 -18.35
N ALA A 56 26.64 20.24 -19.57
CA ALA A 56 27.10 21.59 -19.92
C ALA A 56 26.02 22.68 -19.81
N LEU A 57 24.73 22.31 -19.82
CA LEU A 57 23.59 23.21 -19.68
C LEU A 57 23.14 23.35 -18.22
N GLY A 58 23.76 22.62 -17.28
CA GLY A 58 23.40 22.59 -15.87
C GLY A 58 22.25 21.63 -15.54
N THR A 59 21.85 20.75 -16.46
CA THR A 59 20.87 19.70 -16.17
C THR A 59 21.48 18.70 -15.22
N VAL A 60 20.74 18.37 -14.15
CA VAL A 60 21.21 17.49 -13.09
C VAL A 60 20.64 16.08 -13.26
N THR A 61 21.53 15.10 -13.33
CA THR A 61 21.18 13.67 -13.36
C THR A 61 21.57 13.01 -12.03
N ILE A 62 20.61 12.34 -11.39
CA ILE A 62 20.80 11.68 -10.09
C ILE A 62 20.73 10.16 -10.27
N HIS A 63 21.80 9.46 -9.94
CA HIS A 63 21.85 8.01 -9.90
C HIS A 63 21.89 7.53 -8.44
N ALA A 64 20.79 6.95 -7.96
CA ALA A 64 20.65 6.49 -6.59
C ALA A 64 20.08 5.06 -6.53
N GLY A 65 20.57 4.26 -5.57
CA GLY A 65 20.08 2.90 -5.33
C GLY A 65 18.71 2.82 -4.64
N SER A 66 18.17 3.93 -4.15
CA SER A 66 16.85 4.00 -3.55
C SER A 66 16.15 5.33 -3.83
N ARG A 67 14.81 5.32 -3.81
CA ARG A 67 14.01 6.55 -3.94
C ARG A 67 14.27 7.55 -2.81
N THR A 68 14.61 7.05 -1.62
CA THR A 68 14.90 7.90 -0.46
C THR A 68 16.19 8.68 -0.65
N ASP A 69 17.24 8.00 -1.14
CA ASP A 69 18.54 8.64 -1.43
C ASP A 69 18.42 9.60 -2.63
N ALA A 70 17.63 9.25 -3.65
CA ALA A 70 17.33 10.15 -4.77
C ALA A 70 16.66 11.45 -4.30
N ALA A 71 15.67 11.34 -3.41
CA ALA A 71 14.97 12.50 -2.85
C ALA A 71 15.87 13.36 -1.97
N TRP A 72 16.75 12.73 -1.18
CA TRP A 72 17.75 13.43 -0.39
C TRP A 72 18.70 14.24 -1.29
N THR A 73 19.24 13.60 -2.34
CA THR A 73 20.16 14.24 -3.29
C THR A 73 19.49 15.34 -4.09
N LEU A 74 18.22 15.18 -4.48
CA LEU A 74 17.44 16.26 -5.10
C LEU A 74 17.29 17.46 -4.16
N GLY A 75 17.03 17.21 -2.86
CA GLY A 75 17.00 18.25 -1.84
C GLY A 75 18.34 18.98 -1.69
N PHE A 76 19.45 18.24 -1.75
CA PHE A 76 20.81 18.81 -1.75
C PHE A 76 21.03 19.73 -2.95
N VAL A 77 20.67 19.30 -4.16
CA VAL A 77 20.77 20.10 -5.40
C VAL A 77 19.94 21.39 -5.29
N HIS A 78 18.69 21.28 -4.83
CA HIS A 78 17.86 22.46 -4.60
C HIS A 78 18.46 23.43 -3.57
N ALA A 79 19.06 22.93 -2.49
CA ALA A 79 19.74 23.76 -1.51
C ALA A 79 21.03 24.38 -2.08
N GLN A 80 21.72 23.73 -3.02
CA GLN A 80 22.90 24.31 -3.65
C GLN A 80 22.54 25.43 -4.63
N GLU A 81 21.43 25.27 -5.38
CA GLU A 81 21.12 26.13 -6.53
C GLU A 81 19.99 27.13 -6.28
N ARG A 82 19.04 26.81 -5.40
CA ARG A 82 17.80 27.57 -5.20
C ARG A 82 17.59 28.07 -3.79
N TRP A 83 18.59 27.92 -2.91
CA TRP A 83 18.44 28.23 -1.48
C TRP A 83 17.86 29.62 -1.24
N PHE A 84 18.43 30.66 -1.87
CA PHE A 84 17.96 32.02 -1.65
C PHE A 84 16.51 32.22 -2.11
N GLY A 85 16.15 31.71 -3.28
CA GLY A 85 14.77 31.79 -3.78
C GLY A 85 13.78 31.03 -2.90
N MET A 86 14.17 29.85 -2.39
CA MET A 86 13.35 29.06 -1.48
C MET A 86 13.20 29.73 -0.09
N ASP A 87 14.27 30.27 0.46
CA ASP A 87 14.24 30.97 1.74
C ASP A 87 13.42 32.26 1.64
N LEU A 88 13.61 33.02 0.57
CA LEU A 88 12.84 34.22 0.27
C LEU A 88 11.33 33.90 0.12
N ALA A 89 10.98 32.86 -0.64
CA ALA A 89 9.59 32.43 -0.79
C ALA A 89 8.96 31.99 0.54
N ARG A 90 9.71 31.23 1.36
CA ARG A 90 9.28 30.80 2.69
C ARG A 90 9.05 32.00 3.62
N ARG A 91 9.98 32.95 3.65
CA ARG A 91 9.87 34.18 4.47
C ARG A 91 8.72 35.06 3.99
N SER A 92 8.54 35.21 2.68
CA SER A 92 7.41 35.92 2.09
C SER A 92 6.07 35.35 2.56
N ALA A 93 5.88 34.03 2.46
CA ALA A 93 4.66 33.37 2.92
C ALA A 93 4.46 33.44 4.44
N ALA A 94 5.55 33.49 5.22
CA ALA A 94 5.50 33.62 6.68
C ALA A 94 5.33 35.07 7.16
N GLY A 95 5.56 36.05 6.28
CA GLY A 95 5.67 37.47 6.61
C GLY A 95 6.90 37.77 7.45
N GLU A 96 8.08 37.29 7.05
CA GLU A 96 9.38 37.47 7.71
C GLU A 96 10.40 38.18 6.77
N LEU A 97 9.93 38.94 5.77
CA LEU A 97 10.80 39.65 4.81
C LEU A 97 11.50 40.86 5.42
N ALA A 98 10.91 41.50 6.43
CA ALA A 98 11.52 42.63 7.12
C ALA A 98 12.83 42.25 7.85
N GLU A 99 13.07 40.96 8.11
CA GLU A 99 14.36 40.48 8.63
C GLU A 99 15.51 40.60 7.59
N LEU A 100 15.19 40.58 6.30
CA LEU A 100 16.17 40.69 5.21
C LEU A 100 16.25 42.10 4.64
N PHE A 101 15.10 42.77 4.48
CA PHE A 101 15.01 44.07 3.79
C PHE A 101 14.67 45.23 4.73
N GLY A 102 14.49 44.98 6.03
CA GLY A 102 14.18 46.01 7.01
C GLY A 102 12.78 46.62 6.83
N ALA A 103 12.66 47.90 7.21
CA ALA A 103 11.36 48.59 7.33
C ALA A 103 10.53 48.60 6.04
N VAL A 104 11.18 48.58 4.87
CA VAL A 104 10.49 48.60 3.55
C VAL A 104 9.56 47.41 3.33
N ALA A 105 9.85 46.26 3.95
CA ALA A 105 9.06 45.04 3.77
C ALA A 105 7.93 44.85 4.81
N VAL A 106 7.83 45.72 5.83
CA VAL A 106 6.82 45.63 6.88
C VAL A 106 5.37 45.60 6.36
N PRO A 107 4.97 46.40 5.34
CA PRO A 107 3.62 46.33 4.78
C PRO A 107 3.32 44.99 4.09
N ALA A 108 4.33 44.37 3.45
CA ALA A 108 4.18 43.05 2.84
C ALA A 108 4.02 41.96 3.90
N ASP A 109 4.84 42.00 4.96
CA ASP A 109 4.78 41.06 6.07
C ASP A 109 3.42 41.08 6.79
N ARG A 110 2.85 42.28 7.02
CA ARG A 110 1.53 42.42 7.64
C ARG A 110 0.44 41.73 6.82
N ARG A 111 0.46 41.88 5.48
CA ARG A 111 -0.49 41.22 4.58
C ARG A 111 -0.32 39.70 4.61
N ALA A 112 0.92 39.21 4.53
CA ALA A 112 1.19 37.77 4.58
C ALA A 112 0.77 37.12 5.91
N ARG A 113 1.05 37.76 7.04
CA ARG A 113 0.69 37.25 8.38
C ARG A 113 -0.81 37.15 8.60
N ALA A 114 -1.63 37.94 7.92
CA ALA A 114 -3.10 37.81 7.99
C ALA A 114 -3.58 36.39 7.62
N HIS A 115 -2.88 35.70 6.71
CA HIS A 115 -3.21 34.34 6.31
C HIS A 115 -2.72 33.26 7.28
N ARG A 116 -1.83 33.60 8.23
CA ARG A 116 -1.25 32.70 9.23
C ARG A 116 -0.65 31.41 8.64
N MET A 117 -0.07 31.48 7.45
CA MET A 117 0.38 30.29 6.70
C MET A 117 1.39 29.45 7.49
N ARG A 118 2.33 30.09 8.20
CA ARG A 118 3.32 29.44 9.08
C ARG A 118 2.65 28.64 10.19
N GLN A 119 1.64 29.21 10.85
CA GLN A 119 0.91 28.56 11.94
C GLN A 119 0.10 27.38 11.40
N ARG A 120 -0.66 27.60 10.31
CA ARG A 120 -1.44 26.55 9.64
C ARG A 120 -0.58 25.38 9.16
N LEU A 121 0.62 25.67 8.64
CA LEU A 121 1.58 24.64 8.24
C LEU A 121 2.10 23.86 9.45
N ARG A 122 2.44 24.53 10.57
CA ARG A 122 2.85 23.83 11.80
C ARG A 122 1.75 22.93 12.34
N GLU A 123 0.50 23.39 12.35
CA GLU A 123 -0.67 22.60 12.74
C GLU A 123 -0.88 21.41 11.79
N ALA A 124 -0.74 21.61 10.47
CA ALA A 124 -0.80 20.54 9.49
C ALA A 124 0.36 19.53 9.63
N CYS A 125 1.57 20.01 9.96
CA CYS A 125 2.75 19.19 10.17
C CYS A 125 2.68 18.38 11.47
N ALA A 126 2.21 19.00 12.56
CA ALA A 126 1.96 18.33 13.84
C ALA A 126 0.86 17.25 13.71
N ASN A 127 -0.07 17.46 12.77
CA ASN A 127 -1.11 16.51 12.41
C ASN A 127 -0.73 15.67 11.17
N LEU A 128 0.57 15.50 10.86
CA LEU A 128 1.00 14.67 9.73
C LEU A 128 0.40 13.28 9.86
N PRO A 129 -0.33 12.79 8.85
CA PRO A 129 -1.12 11.58 9.05
C PRO A 129 -0.21 10.36 9.23
N GLU A 130 -0.66 9.44 10.09
CA GLU A 130 -0.06 8.12 10.22
C GLU A 130 0.08 7.46 8.83
N ARG A 131 1.24 6.88 8.55
CA ARG A 131 1.45 6.14 7.30
C ARG A 131 0.47 4.96 7.23
N GLN A 132 0.03 4.62 6.03
CA GLN A 132 -0.99 3.60 5.79
C GLN A 132 -0.62 2.24 6.38
N ARG A 133 0.68 1.91 6.37
CA ARG A 133 1.21 0.70 7.00
C ARG A 133 0.92 0.67 8.49
N ALA A 134 1.23 1.74 9.21
CA ALA A 134 0.98 1.83 10.65
C ALA A 134 -0.52 1.75 10.98
N LEU A 135 -1.38 2.40 10.18
CA LEU A 135 -2.84 2.27 10.35
C LEU A 135 -3.32 0.82 10.14
N ILE A 136 -2.81 0.15 9.11
CA ILE A 136 -3.17 -1.24 8.80
C ILE A 136 -2.65 -2.19 9.87
N ASP A 137 -1.43 -2.00 10.37
CA ASP A 137 -0.87 -2.79 11.45
C ASP A 137 -1.68 -2.61 12.74
N ALA A 138 -2.07 -1.39 13.07
CA ALA A 138 -2.97 -1.09 14.18
C ALA A 138 -4.36 -1.75 13.99
N TYR A 139 -4.91 -1.72 12.76
CA TYR A 139 -6.16 -2.41 12.44
C TYR A 139 -6.03 -3.94 12.62
N LYS A 140 -4.92 -4.53 12.18
CA LYS A 140 -4.63 -5.97 12.37
C LYS A 140 -4.46 -6.33 13.85
N ALA A 141 -3.92 -5.44 14.67
CA ALA A 141 -3.83 -5.63 16.12
C ALA A 141 -5.18 -5.50 16.84
N SER A 142 -6.18 -4.84 16.22
CA SER A 142 -7.47 -4.61 16.85
C SER A 142 -8.26 -5.90 17.12
N ARG A 143 -9.04 -5.91 18.21
CA ARG A 143 -9.95 -7.03 18.55
C ARG A 143 -10.86 -7.40 17.37
N HIS A 144 -11.33 -6.41 16.60
CA HIS A 144 -12.21 -6.63 15.45
C HIS A 144 -11.59 -7.55 14.38
N TYR A 145 -10.29 -7.36 14.11
CA TYR A 145 -9.54 -8.21 13.19
C TYR A 145 -9.15 -9.52 13.86
N GLN A 146 -8.71 -9.46 15.13
CA GLN A 146 -8.19 -10.62 15.84
C GLN A 146 -9.23 -11.72 16.08
N THR A 147 -10.50 -11.38 16.25
CA THR A 147 -11.59 -12.36 16.40
C THR A 147 -12.07 -12.97 15.09
N LYS A 148 -11.53 -12.57 13.93
CA LYS A 148 -11.89 -13.18 12.63
C LYS A 148 -11.29 -14.57 12.51
N ARG A 149 -11.97 -15.43 11.73
CA ARG A 149 -11.47 -16.77 11.40
C ARG A 149 -10.14 -16.68 10.62
N PRO A 150 -9.22 -17.65 10.77
CA PRO A 150 -7.93 -17.65 10.05
C PRO A 150 -8.07 -17.51 8.53
N ALA A 151 -9.02 -18.23 7.91
CA ALA A 151 -9.29 -18.12 6.47
C ALA A 151 -9.72 -16.71 6.05
N THR A 152 -10.53 -16.04 6.87
CA THR A 152 -10.93 -14.64 6.64
C THR A 152 -9.74 -13.69 6.77
N LYS A 153 -8.87 -13.90 7.78
CA LYS A 153 -7.63 -13.13 7.95
C LYS A 153 -6.72 -13.24 6.72
N LYS A 154 -6.53 -14.46 6.18
CA LYS A 154 -5.74 -14.71 4.96
C LYS A 154 -6.28 -13.92 3.76
N GLY A 155 -7.61 -13.94 3.55
CA GLY A 155 -8.26 -13.16 2.50
C GLY A 155 -8.11 -11.64 2.70
N TYR A 156 -8.24 -11.17 3.94
CA TYR A 156 -8.10 -9.75 4.28
C TYR A 156 -6.67 -9.26 4.07
N ASP A 157 -5.67 -10.05 4.48
CA ASP A 157 -4.26 -9.68 4.34
C ASP A 157 -3.85 -9.44 2.89
N HIS A 158 -4.38 -10.24 1.96
CA HIS A 158 -4.16 -10.01 0.54
C HIS A 158 -4.74 -8.66 0.05
N LEU A 159 -5.92 -8.30 0.53
CA LEU A 159 -6.56 -7.00 0.20
C LEU A 159 -5.82 -5.84 0.86
N LEU A 160 -5.46 -5.96 2.13
CA LEU A 160 -4.69 -4.95 2.87
C LEU A 160 -3.33 -4.70 2.20
N ALA A 161 -2.63 -5.75 1.77
CA ALA A 161 -1.39 -5.61 1.01
C ALA A 161 -1.61 -4.88 -0.34
N ALA A 162 -2.72 -5.17 -1.03
CA ALA A 162 -3.08 -4.45 -2.26
C ALA A 162 -3.37 -2.96 -1.99
N LEU A 163 -4.05 -2.63 -0.88
CA LEU A 163 -4.29 -1.25 -0.47
C LEU A 163 -3.00 -0.51 -0.13
N ILE A 164 -2.05 -1.17 0.55
CA ILE A 164 -0.72 -0.58 0.82
C ILE A 164 0.00 -0.25 -0.49
N ARG A 165 0.02 -1.19 -1.45
CA ARG A 165 0.68 -0.97 -2.76
C ARG A 165 0.03 0.17 -3.52
N TRP A 166 -1.30 0.24 -3.55
CA TRP A 166 -2.03 1.31 -4.23
C TRP A 166 -1.86 2.68 -3.55
N ALA A 167 -1.87 2.72 -2.22
CA ALA A 167 -1.72 3.97 -1.49
C ALA A 167 -0.29 4.49 -1.54
N GLY A 168 0.73 3.62 -1.53
CA GLY A 168 2.12 4.03 -1.44
C GLY A 168 2.37 4.88 -0.19
N ASP A 169 3.01 6.04 -0.35
CA ASP A 169 3.34 6.98 0.74
C ASP A 169 2.28 8.07 0.97
N THR A 170 1.01 7.84 0.61
CA THR A 170 -0.02 8.87 0.39
C THR A 170 -0.56 9.67 1.60
N PRO A 171 -0.05 9.73 2.82
CA PRO A 171 -0.91 9.91 4.02
C PRO A 171 -2.38 9.41 4.03
N ILE A 172 -2.89 8.98 5.19
CA ILE A 172 -4.30 8.52 5.29
C ILE A 172 -5.32 9.63 5.02
N ALA A 173 -5.02 10.88 5.41
CA ALA A 173 -5.91 12.03 5.24
C ALA A 173 -6.06 12.49 3.78
N ALA A 174 -5.13 12.12 2.90
CA ALA A 174 -5.21 12.48 1.47
C ALA A 174 -5.90 11.40 0.62
N ILE A 175 -6.40 10.31 1.21
CA ILE A 175 -7.22 9.34 0.51
C ILE A 175 -8.66 9.88 0.45
N THR A 176 -9.03 10.44 -0.69
CA THR A 176 -10.34 11.07 -0.91
C THR A 176 -11.30 10.16 -1.67
N ALA A 177 -12.61 10.42 -1.58
CA ALA A 177 -13.62 9.65 -2.30
C ALA A 177 -13.38 9.59 -3.84
N PRO A 178 -13.04 10.70 -4.53
CA PRO A 178 -12.72 10.66 -5.96
C PRO A 178 -11.54 9.75 -6.30
N ARG A 179 -10.48 9.77 -5.47
CA ARG A 179 -9.32 8.90 -5.68
C ARG A 179 -9.69 7.42 -5.52
N VAL A 180 -10.55 7.10 -4.56
CA VAL A 180 -11.08 5.75 -4.37
C VAL A 180 -11.97 5.33 -5.54
N GLN A 181 -12.74 6.24 -6.11
CA GLN A 181 -13.57 5.98 -7.28
C GLN A 181 -12.72 5.60 -8.50
N VAL A 182 -11.61 6.32 -8.76
CA VAL A 182 -10.66 5.99 -9.84
C VAL A 182 -10.08 4.58 -9.66
N LEU A 183 -9.69 4.21 -8.42
CA LEU A 183 -9.25 2.85 -8.13
C LEU A 183 -10.35 1.83 -8.48
N TYR A 184 -11.57 2.10 -8.02
CA TYR A 184 -12.70 1.19 -8.22
C TYR A 184 -12.97 0.94 -9.70
N GLU A 185 -13.07 2.00 -10.50
CA GLU A 185 -13.32 1.92 -11.95
C GLU A 185 -12.19 1.16 -12.66
N SER A 186 -10.92 1.43 -12.34
CA SER A 186 -9.79 0.73 -12.96
C SER A 186 -9.76 -0.80 -12.72
N LEU A 187 -10.40 -1.27 -11.65
CA LEU A 187 -10.43 -2.69 -11.28
C LEU A 187 -11.72 -3.39 -11.71
N TYR A 188 -12.81 -2.63 -11.84
CA TYR A 188 -14.14 -3.19 -12.00
C TYR A 188 -14.29 -3.97 -13.31
N ASP A 189 -13.82 -3.43 -14.43
CA ASP A 189 -13.99 -4.06 -15.74
C ASP A 189 -13.28 -5.41 -15.85
N ARG A 190 -12.18 -5.58 -15.10
CA ARG A 190 -11.41 -6.83 -15.08
C ARG A 190 -11.95 -7.80 -14.05
N THR A 191 -12.21 -7.31 -12.84
CA THR A 191 -12.52 -8.16 -11.68
C THR A 191 -13.56 -7.51 -10.75
N PRO A 192 -14.86 -7.49 -11.13
CA PRO A 192 -15.90 -6.80 -10.37
C PRO A 192 -15.97 -7.21 -8.89
N GLY A 193 -15.95 -8.52 -8.63
CA GLY A 193 -16.02 -9.05 -7.27
C GLY A 193 -14.82 -8.66 -6.41
N ARG A 194 -13.62 -8.62 -7.01
CA ARG A 194 -12.40 -8.19 -6.31
C ARG A 194 -12.43 -6.69 -6.04
N ALA A 195 -12.85 -5.88 -7.01
CA ALA A 195 -13.01 -4.43 -6.85
C ALA A 195 -13.93 -4.12 -5.67
N ASN A 196 -15.12 -4.73 -5.65
CA ASN A 196 -16.09 -4.59 -4.57
C ASN A 196 -15.50 -4.96 -3.20
N HIS A 197 -14.77 -6.08 -3.12
CA HIS A 197 -14.17 -6.52 -1.85
C HIS A 197 -13.03 -5.59 -1.39
N LEU A 198 -12.21 -5.09 -2.32
CA LEU A 198 -11.12 -4.17 -2.02
C LEU A 198 -11.66 -2.84 -1.47
N ILE A 199 -12.68 -2.26 -2.09
CA ILE A 199 -13.30 -1.01 -1.62
C ILE A 199 -14.01 -1.22 -0.27
N THR A 200 -14.65 -2.38 -0.08
CA THR A 200 -15.25 -2.75 1.22
C THR A 200 -14.19 -2.87 2.32
N MET A 201 -13.01 -3.42 2.00
CA MET A 201 -11.89 -3.49 2.92
C MET A 201 -11.37 -2.09 3.27
N LEU A 202 -11.18 -1.24 2.27
CA LEU A 202 -10.75 0.15 2.47
C LEU A 202 -11.73 0.91 3.36
N ARG A 203 -13.04 0.78 3.12
CA ARG A 203 -14.08 1.35 3.98
C ARG A 203 -13.94 0.91 5.43
N THR A 204 -13.63 -0.37 5.66
CA THR A 204 -13.49 -0.95 7.00
C THR A 204 -12.28 -0.37 7.73
N VAL A 205 -11.13 -0.27 7.05
CA VAL A 205 -9.90 0.34 7.59
C VAL A 205 -10.09 1.83 7.86
N MET A 206 -10.75 2.57 6.96
CA MET A 206 -11.05 3.98 7.17
C MET A 206 -12.03 4.21 8.32
N ALA A 207 -13.03 3.33 8.48
CA ALA A 207 -13.93 3.38 9.63
C ALA A 207 -13.18 3.10 10.95
N TYR A 208 -12.16 2.24 10.93
CA TYR A 208 -11.26 2.06 12.06
C TYR A 208 -10.46 3.35 12.36
N ALA A 209 -9.88 3.99 11.34
CA ALA A 209 -9.16 5.25 11.51
C ALA A 209 -10.01 6.34 12.16
N VAL A 210 -11.28 6.47 11.74
CA VAL A 210 -12.23 7.42 12.35
C VAL A 210 -12.48 7.09 13.82
N ARG A 211 -12.75 5.82 14.16
CA ARG A 211 -12.95 5.39 15.56
C ARG A 211 -11.73 5.64 16.45
N MET A 212 -10.53 5.63 15.87
CA MET A 212 -9.28 5.92 16.57
C MET A 212 -8.93 7.43 16.59
N GLY A 213 -9.82 8.31 16.12
CA GLY A 213 -9.59 9.76 16.09
C GLY A 213 -8.55 10.21 15.06
N LYS A 214 -8.15 9.35 14.12
CA LYS A 214 -7.12 9.63 13.11
C LYS A 214 -7.67 10.31 11.85
N LEU A 215 -8.99 10.24 11.65
CA LEU A 215 -9.71 10.92 10.58
C LEU A 215 -11.02 11.48 11.14
N PRO A 216 -11.46 12.68 10.72
CA PRO A 216 -12.74 13.23 11.15
C PRO A 216 -13.93 12.48 10.56
N THR A 217 -13.82 12.02 9.31
CA THR A 217 -14.89 11.30 8.59
C THR A 217 -14.32 10.20 7.70
N ASN A 218 -15.16 9.22 7.34
CA ASN A 218 -14.77 8.14 6.44
C ASN A 218 -15.06 8.53 4.97
N PRO A 219 -14.03 8.75 4.14
CA PRO A 219 -14.19 9.12 2.73
C PRO A 219 -14.82 8.01 1.87
N VAL A 220 -14.90 6.78 2.39
CA VAL A 220 -15.45 5.60 1.72
C VAL A 220 -16.68 5.06 2.47
N SER A 221 -17.39 5.91 3.19
CA SER A 221 -18.57 5.51 3.99
C SER A 221 -19.69 4.90 3.14
N LYS A 222 -19.97 5.50 1.98
CA LYS A 222 -21.03 5.09 1.04
C LYS A 222 -20.46 4.82 -0.36
N PRO A 223 -19.67 3.74 -0.54
CA PRO A 223 -19.15 3.41 -1.86
C PRO A 223 -20.31 2.94 -2.73
N ARG A 224 -20.52 3.59 -3.88
CA ARG A 224 -21.57 3.23 -4.86
C ARG A 224 -21.15 1.98 -5.64
N LEU A 225 -21.04 0.85 -4.94
CA LEU A 225 -20.60 -0.42 -5.50
C LEU A 225 -21.65 -0.97 -6.45
N MET A 226 -21.20 -1.45 -7.61
CA MET A 226 -22.03 -2.08 -8.64
C MET A 226 -22.14 -3.58 -8.36
N GLY A 227 -23.30 -4.17 -8.68
CA GLY A 227 -23.56 -5.59 -8.47
C GLY A 227 -22.69 -6.48 -9.36
N ASN A 228 -22.30 -7.65 -8.86
CA ASN A 228 -21.62 -8.65 -9.68
C ASN A 228 -22.63 -9.31 -10.64
N ARG A 229 -22.18 -9.67 -11.85
CA ARG A 229 -23.00 -10.45 -12.78
C ARG A 229 -23.36 -11.81 -12.14
N PRO A 230 -24.62 -12.27 -12.25
CA PRO A 230 -25.00 -13.60 -11.76
C PRO A 230 -24.22 -14.68 -12.50
N ARG A 231 -23.87 -15.76 -11.80
CA ARG A 231 -23.40 -16.99 -12.46
C ARG A 231 -24.64 -17.77 -12.86
N HIS A 232 -24.82 -18.01 -14.16
CA HIS A 232 -26.02 -18.66 -14.70
C HIS A 232 -25.89 -20.18 -14.89
N GLN A 233 -24.71 -20.75 -14.64
CA GLN A 233 -24.49 -22.17 -14.89
C GLN A 233 -24.92 -23.01 -13.68
N VAL A 234 -26.11 -23.58 -13.78
CA VAL A 234 -26.58 -24.65 -12.89
C VAL A 234 -26.30 -25.99 -13.58
N TRP A 235 -25.75 -26.95 -12.85
CA TRP A 235 -25.48 -28.28 -13.40
C TRP A 235 -26.77 -29.10 -13.42
N PRO A 236 -27.19 -29.64 -14.59
CA PRO A 236 -28.22 -30.67 -14.62
C PRO A 236 -27.68 -31.98 -14.05
N GLU A 237 -28.58 -32.90 -13.70
CA GLU A 237 -28.22 -34.25 -13.23
C GLU A 237 -27.31 -34.97 -14.23
N SER A 238 -27.60 -34.87 -15.53
CA SER A 238 -26.75 -35.42 -16.60
C SER A 238 -25.32 -34.87 -16.59
N GLY A 239 -25.12 -33.62 -16.16
CA GLY A 239 -23.79 -33.02 -16.02
C GLY A 239 -23.03 -33.59 -14.81
N MET A 240 -23.73 -33.78 -13.68
CA MET A 240 -23.19 -34.46 -12.50
C MET A 240 -22.77 -35.89 -12.84
N GLU A 241 -23.64 -36.66 -13.49
CA GLU A 241 -23.33 -38.02 -13.88
C GLU A 241 -22.14 -38.09 -14.86
N ALA A 242 -22.06 -37.17 -15.82
CA ALA A 242 -20.95 -37.13 -16.77
C ALA A 242 -19.61 -36.87 -16.06
N ALA A 243 -19.58 -35.94 -15.11
CA ALA A 243 -18.38 -35.66 -14.32
C ALA A 243 -18.00 -36.85 -13.42
N VAL A 244 -19.00 -37.50 -12.80
CA VAL A 244 -18.82 -38.73 -12.04
C VAL A 244 -18.18 -39.83 -12.90
N ARG A 245 -18.75 -40.11 -14.08
CA ARG A 245 -18.23 -41.11 -15.01
C ARG A 245 -16.80 -40.80 -15.47
N ALA A 246 -16.51 -39.53 -15.76
CA ALA A 246 -15.18 -39.10 -16.16
C ALA A 246 -14.16 -39.29 -15.01
N ALA A 247 -14.52 -38.89 -13.79
CA ALA A 247 -13.68 -39.08 -12.61
C ALA A 247 -13.40 -40.57 -12.37
N ASP A 248 -14.43 -41.42 -12.47
CA ASP A 248 -14.30 -42.87 -12.31
C ASP A 248 -13.40 -43.49 -13.40
N ALA A 249 -13.56 -43.08 -14.66
CA ALA A 249 -12.72 -43.56 -15.77
C ALA A 249 -11.24 -43.16 -15.61
N MET A 250 -10.98 -42.05 -14.91
CA MET A 250 -9.63 -41.57 -14.59
C MET A 250 -9.08 -42.14 -13.28
N GLY A 251 -9.83 -42.99 -12.57
CA GLY A 251 -9.44 -43.59 -11.28
C GLY A 251 -9.63 -42.67 -10.07
N TYR A 252 -10.29 -41.52 -10.23
CA TYR A 252 -10.62 -40.57 -9.17
C TYR A 252 -12.02 -40.82 -8.60
N HIS A 253 -12.25 -42.03 -8.08
CA HIS A 253 -13.55 -42.45 -7.56
C HIS A 253 -14.08 -41.57 -6.42
N SER A 254 -13.20 -41.14 -5.53
CA SER A 254 -13.42 -40.23 -4.41
C SER A 254 -13.85 -38.84 -4.89
N LEU A 255 -13.26 -38.34 -5.98
CA LEU A 255 -13.69 -37.09 -6.61
C LEU A 255 -15.12 -37.20 -7.15
N GLY A 256 -15.44 -38.29 -7.87
CA GLY A 256 -16.81 -38.52 -8.33
C GLY A 256 -17.79 -38.63 -7.16
N THR A 257 -17.38 -39.26 -6.05
CA THR A 257 -18.18 -39.32 -4.82
C THR A 257 -18.38 -37.92 -4.22
N ALA A 258 -17.35 -37.07 -4.21
CA ALA A 258 -17.44 -35.69 -3.75
C ALA A 258 -18.42 -34.86 -4.59
N VAL A 259 -18.40 -35.02 -5.93
CA VAL A 259 -19.33 -34.36 -6.85
C VAL A 259 -20.77 -34.79 -6.57
N MET A 260 -20.99 -36.09 -6.40
CA MET A 260 -22.31 -36.65 -6.10
C MET A 260 -22.84 -36.19 -4.73
N MET A 261 -21.98 -36.15 -3.70
CA MET A 261 -22.30 -35.59 -2.39
C MET A 261 -22.66 -34.11 -2.49
N ALA A 262 -21.88 -33.31 -3.22
CA ALA A 262 -22.15 -31.88 -3.39
C ALA A 262 -23.50 -31.64 -4.10
N PHE A 263 -23.82 -32.45 -5.11
CA PHE A 263 -25.07 -32.35 -5.87
C PHE A 263 -26.29 -32.72 -5.02
N PHE A 264 -26.32 -33.92 -4.42
CA PHE A 264 -27.51 -34.39 -3.68
C PHE A 264 -27.68 -33.74 -2.30
N LEU A 265 -26.58 -33.44 -1.60
CA LEU A 265 -26.66 -32.84 -0.27
C LEU A 265 -26.75 -31.31 -0.31
N ALA A 266 -26.53 -30.70 -1.48
CA ALA A 266 -26.45 -29.25 -1.68
C ALA A 266 -25.47 -28.56 -0.69
N GLN A 267 -24.34 -29.22 -0.41
CA GLN A 267 -23.33 -28.73 0.53
C GLN A 267 -22.13 -28.09 -0.17
N ARG A 268 -21.44 -27.19 0.53
CA ARG A 268 -20.22 -26.55 0.01
C ARG A 268 -19.11 -27.60 -0.12
N PRO A 269 -18.18 -27.46 -1.09
CA PRO A 269 -17.04 -28.37 -1.22
C PRO A 269 -16.23 -28.54 0.08
N THR A 270 -16.06 -27.45 0.85
CA THR A 270 -15.43 -27.50 2.18
C THR A 270 -16.17 -28.40 3.15
N ASP A 271 -17.51 -28.31 3.18
CA ASP A 271 -18.33 -29.12 4.07
C ASP A 271 -18.31 -30.59 3.64
N VAL A 272 -18.34 -30.86 2.32
CA VAL A 272 -18.26 -32.21 1.73
C VAL A 272 -16.94 -32.91 2.06
N ARG A 273 -15.79 -32.24 1.86
CA ARG A 273 -14.47 -32.86 2.09
C ARG A 273 -14.17 -33.13 3.56
N GLU A 274 -14.82 -32.40 4.47
CA GLU A 274 -14.63 -32.54 5.91
C GLU A 274 -15.59 -33.58 6.54
N MET A 275 -16.53 -34.13 5.76
CA MET A 275 -17.43 -35.17 6.27
C MET A 275 -16.67 -36.42 6.67
N THR A 276 -17.02 -36.93 7.85
CA THR A 276 -16.40 -38.12 8.45
C THR A 276 -17.36 -39.29 8.39
N ARG A 277 -16.85 -40.50 8.65
CA ARG A 277 -17.70 -41.69 8.86
C ARG A 277 -18.78 -41.45 9.91
N ALA A 278 -18.47 -40.73 10.98
CA ALA A 278 -19.43 -40.41 12.03
C ALA A 278 -20.57 -39.50 11.56
N SER A 279 -20.35 -38.75 10.47
CA SER A 279 -21.33 -37.89 9.83
C SER A 279 -22.35 -38.66 9.00
N TYR A 280 -22.13 -39.96 8.72
CA TYR A 280 -23.03 -40.79 7.91
C TYR A 280 -23.46 -42.05 8.68
N ARG A 281 -24.75 -42.18 8.99
CA ARG A 281 -25.32 -43.34 9.70
C ARG A 281 -26.72 -43.63 9.19
N ASP A 282 -27.06 -44.90 9.06
CA ASP A 282 -28.41 -45.37 8.70
C ASP A 282 -28.99 -44.67 7.44
N GLY A 283 -28.13 -44.47 6.42
CA GLY A 283 -28.52 -43.82 5.17
C GLY A 283 -28.70 -42.30 5.26
N LYS A 284 -28.30 -41.66 6.37
CA LYS A 284 -28.45 -40.21 6.59
C LYS A 284 -27.12 -39.52 6.85
N PHE A 285 -27.02 -38.27 6.42
CA PHE A 285 -25.94 -37.35 6.78
C PHE A 285 -26.37 -36.42 7.90
N ILE A 286 -25.65 -36.49 9.03
CA ILE A 286 -25.88 -35.66 10.22
C ILE A 286 -24.58 -34.92 10.56
N PHE A 287 -24.57 -33.60 10.41
CA PHE A 287 -23.37 -32.77 10.63
C PHE A 287 -23.74 -31.30 10.90
N ARG A 288 -22.71 -30.48 11.18
CA ARG A 288 -22.85 -29.02 11.29
C ARG A 288 -22.04 -28.34 10.19
N GLN A 289 -22.65 -27.40 9.47
CA GLN A 289 -21.98 -26.64 8.42
C GLN A 289 -20.83 -25.79 9.00
N SER A 290 -19.66 -25.85 8.39
CA SER A 290 -18.46 -25.13 8.83
C SER A 290 -18.65 -23.61 8.85
N LYS A 291 -19.26 -23.04 7.80
CA LYS A 291 -19.41 -21.59 7.64
C LYS A 291 -20.46 -20.97 8.56
N THR A 292 -21.62 -21.59 8.67
CA THR A 292 -22.82 -21.05 9.34
C THR A 292 -23.08 -21.66 10.71
N GLY A 293 -22.55 -22.87 10.99
CA GLY A 293 -22.84 -23.63 12.20
C GLY A 293 -24.21 -24.33 12.21
N ALA A 294 -24.97 -24.23 11.11
CA ALA A 294 -26.29 -24.84 10.97
C ALA A 294 -26.20 -26.36 11.10
N ALA A 295 -27.07 -26.96 11.92
CA ALA A 295 -27.21 -28.40 12.01
C ALA A 295 -28.00 -28.90 10.80
N VAL A 296 -27.50 -29.97 10.18
CA VAL A 296 -28.07 -30.57 8.97
C VAL A 296 -28.32 -32.05 9.25
N ASP A 297 -29.52 -32.51 8.93
CA ASP A 297 -29.94 -33.91 8.92
C ASP A 297 -30.63 -34.15 7.57
N VAL A 298 -29.98 -34.89 6.68
CA VAL A 298 -30.44 -35.10 5.30
C VAL A 298 -30.30 -36.59 4.93
N PRO A 299 -31.38 -37.24 4.46
CA PRO A 299 -31.29 -38.60 3.93
C PRO A 299 -30.52 -38.64 2.62
N ALA A 300 -29.63 -39.60 2.47
CA ALA A 300 -28.94 -39.87 1.21
C ALA A 300 -29.84 -40.66 0.27
N VAL A 301 -29.86 -40.29 -1.01
CA VAL A 301 -30.54 -41.09 -2.04
C VAL A 301 -29.86 -42.44 -2.24
N ALA A 302 -30.60 -43.45 -2.72
CA ALA A 302 -30.10 -44.83 -2.82
C ALA A 302 -28.80 -44.97 -3.62
N GLU A 303 -28.64 -44.17 -4.67
CA GLU A 303 -27.40 -44.14 -5.46
C GLU A 303 -26.21 -43.63 -4.65
N LEU A 304 -26.38 -42.51 -3.94
CA LEU A 304 -25.34 -41.97 -3.06
C LEU A 304 -25.01 -42.96 -1.93
N GLN A 305 -25.99 -43.65 -1.35
CA GLN A 305 -25.75 -44.67 -0.34
C GLN A 305 -24.85 -45.79 -0.86
N ARG A 306 -25.12 -46.32 -2.06
CA ARG A 306 -24.27 -47.35 -2.70
C ARG A 306 -22.85 -46.84 -2.93
N ARG A 307 -22.72 -45.61 -3.42
CA ARG A 307 -21.42 -45.01 -3.71
C ARG A 307 -20.59 -44.76 -2.45
N ILE A 308 -21.22 -44.29 -1.37
CA ILE A 308 -20.58 -44.12 -0.06
C ILE A 308 -20.15 -45.46 0.52
N ALA A 309 -20.98 -46.51 0.43
CA ALA A 309 -20.60 -47.83 0.90
C ALA A 309 -19.36 -48.37 0.17
N ALA A 310 -19.31 -48.19 -1.16
CA ALA A 310 -18.14 -48.57 -1.95
C ALA A 310 -16.90 -47.75 -1.58
N GLU A 311 -17.05 -46.44 -1.33
CA GLU A 311 -15.95 -45.56 -0.94
C GLU A 311 -15.38 -45.93 0.44
N LEU A 312 -16.25 -46.13 1.43
CA LEU A 312 -15.84 -46.49 2.79
C LEU A 312 -15.20 -47.88 2.87
N ALA A 313 -15.43 -48.76 1.90
CA ALA A 313 -14.79 -50.06 1.79
C ALA A 313 -13.34 -49.98 1.24
N ARG A 314 -12.95 -48.87 0.59
CA ARG A 314 -11.61 -48.70 -0.01
C ARG A 314 -10.51 -48.36 1.00
N HIS A 315 -10.87 -47.81 2.16
CA HIS A 315 -9.93 -47.37 3.18
C HIS A 315 -10.58 -47.43 4.57
N ASP A 316 -9.79 -47.26 5.64
CA ASP A 316 -10.29 -47.20 7.03
C ASP A 316 -10.11 -45.80 7.68
N HIS A 317 -9.82 -44.78 6.86
CA HIS A 317 -9.64 -43.42 7.34
C HIS A 317 -10.93 -42.79 7.91
N LEU A 318 -10.78 -41.85 8.85
CA LEU A 318 -11.88 -41.12 9.50
C LEU A 318 -12.78 -40.33 8.53
N THR A 319 -12.16 -39.65 7.57
CA THR A 319 -12.89 -38.91 6.52
C THR A 319 -13.50 -39.86 5.51
N ILE A 320 -14.62 -39.46 4.90
CA ILE A 320 -15.26 -40.26 3.85
C ILE A 320 -14.43 -40.27 2.57
N LEU A 321 -13.79 -39.14 2.24
CA LEU A 321 -13.11 -38.93 0.96
C LEU A 321 -11.60 -38.92 1.15
N ILE A 322 -10.89 -39.71 0.36
CA ILE A 322 -9.42 -39.81 0.32
C ILE A 322 -8.94 -39.61 -1.11
N CYS A 323 -7.99 -38.71 -1.29
CA CYS A 323 -7.39 -38.44 -2.59
C CYS A 323 -6.51 -39.62 -3.00
N GLU A 324 -6.84 -40.24 -4.13
CA GLU A 324 -6.19 -41.44 -4.65
C GLU A 324 -4.71 -41.20 -4.95
N THR A 325 -4.36 -40.01 -5.44
CA THR A 325 -2.97 -39.66 -5.75
C THR A 325 -2.10 -39.52 -4.50
N THR A 326 -2.67 -39.04 -3.39
CA THR A 326 -1.90 -38.69 -2.19
C THR A 326 -2.05 -39.68 -1.05
N GLY A 327 -3.07 -40.55 -1.10
CA GLY A 327 -3.48 -41.41 0.02
C GLY A 327 -3.95 -40.63 1.25
N ARG A 328 -4.19 -39.31 1.13
CA ARG A 328 -4.55 -38.41 2.22
C ARG A 328 -5.91 -37.75 1.96
N PRO A 329 -6.59 -37.21 2.99
CA PRO A 329 -7.82 -36.46 2.80
C PRO A 329 -7.67 -35.30 1.83
N TRP A 330 -8.74 -35.00 1.10
CA TRP A 330 -8.80 -33.83 0.22
C TRP A 330 -8.64 -32.51 1.00
N THR A 331 -7.78 -31.66 0.47
CA THR A 331 -7.59 -30.26 0.89
C THR A 331 -8.45 -29.33 0.05
N GLU A 332 -8.52 -28.05 0.41
CA GLU A 332 -9.25 -27.07 -0.40
C GLU A 332 -8.61 -26.87 -1.78
N ASP A 333 -7.27 -26.81 -1.82
CA ASP A 333 -6.52 -26.52 -3.04
C ASP A 333 -6.60 -27.69 -4.03
N ASN A 334 -6.43 -28.94 -3.60
CA ASN A 334 -6.47 -30.06 -4.53
C ASN A 334 -7.90 -30.45 -4.97
N LEU A 335 -8.96 -30.24 -4.18
CA LEU A 335 -10.31 -30.59 -4.62
C LEU A 335 -10.89 -29.59 -5.63
N SER A 336 -10.49 -28.32 -5.56
CA SER A 336 -11.03 -27.26 -6.40
C SER A 336 -10.34 -27.12 -7.77
N HIS A 337 -9.23 -27.83 -7.98
CA HIS A 337 -8.35 -27.70 -9.15
C HIS A 337 -8.23 -28.97 -10.00
N VAL A 338 -8.97 -30.04 -9.66
CA VAL A 338 -8.98 -31.32 -10.42
C VAL A 338 -10.07 -31.32 -11.49
#